data_AF-A0A8C6QPL3-F1
#
_entry.id   AF-A0A8C6QPL3-F1
#
_cell.length_a   1.000
_cell.length_b   1.000
_cell.length_c   1.000
_cell.angle_alpha   90.00
_cell.angle_beta   90.00
_cell.angle_gamma   90.00
#
_symmetry.space_group_name_H-M   'P 1'
#
loop_
_entity.id
_entity.type
_entity.pdbx_description
1 polymer ?
#
loop_
_entity_poly.entity_id
_entity_poly.type
_entity_poly.pdbx_seq_one_letter_code
_entity_poly.pdbx_strand_id
1 'polypeptide(L)'
;MGRKRLITDSYPVVKRREGPAGHSKGELAPELGEETQPFSQEEADLELLRLFDLAWQYGPCTGITRLQRWHRAEQLGLEPPPEVRQVLKTHPGDPRFQCSLWHLYPI
;
A
#
# COMPACT_ATOMS: atom_id res chain seq x y z
N MET A 1 -40.73 21.68 6.25
CA MET A 1 -39.30 21.57 5.89
C MET A 1 -38.84 20.13 6.14
N GLY A 2 -38.51 19.38 5.09
CA GLY A 2 -38.09 17.97 5.22
C GLY A 2 -36.63 17.86 5.64
N ARG A 3 -36.33 16.97 6.59
CA ARG A 3 -34.95 16.63 6.96
C ARG A 3 -34.33 15.83 5.82
N LYS A 4 -33.19 16.32 5.31
CA LYS A 4 -32.36 15.63 4.31
C LYS A 4 -31.75 14.38 4.95
N ARG A 5 -31.97 13.21 4.32
CA ARG A 5 -31.42 11.91 4.76
C ARG A 5 -29.90 11.99 4.78
N LEU A 6 -29.29 11.52 5.87
CA LEU A 6 -27.84 11.42 6.02
C LEU A 6 -27.35 10.10 5.43
N ILE A 7 -26.08 10.03 5.04
CA ILE A 7 -25.44 8.81 4.53
C ILE A 7 -25.61 7.65 5.53
N THR A 8 -25.65 7.96 6.83
CA THR A 8 -25.85 7.03 7.94
C THR A 8 -27.25 6.42 8.00
N ASP A 9 -28.25 7.02 7.36
CA ASP A 9 -29.63 6.51 7.35
C ASP A 9 -29.82 5.32 6.39
N SER A 10 -28.79 4.97 5.62
CA SER A 10 -28.85 3.88 4.63
C SER A 10 -28.45 2.51 5.21
N TYR A 11 -27.81 2.48 6.38
CA TYR A 11 -27.33 1.25 6.98
C TYR A 11 -28.26 0.79 8.10
N PRO A 12 -28.72 -0.47 8.09
CA PRO A 12 -29.56 -0.99 9.16
C PRO A 12 -28.74 -1.10 10.46
N VAL A 13 -29.24 -0.49 11.53
CA VAL A 13 -28.66 -0.67 12.87
C VAL A 13 -29.02 -2.06 13.36
N VAL A 14 -28.08 -3.00 13.23
CA VAL A 14 -28.25 -4.35 13.77
C VAL A 14 -27.85 -4.32 15.24
N LYS A 15 -28.84 -4.33 16.13
CA LYS A 15 -28.63 -4.51 17.58
C LYS A 15 -28.11 -5.93 17.82
N ARG A 16 -26.83 -6.07 18.16
CA ARG A 16 -26.27 -7.34 18.64
C ARG A 16 -27.05 -7.78 19.88
N ARG A 17 -27.61 -8.99 19.87
CA ARG A 17 -28.17 -9.61 21.07
C ARG A 17 -26.98 -10.01 21.94
N GLU A 18 -26.88 -9.42 23.14
CA GLU A 18 -25.99 -9.91 24.18
C GLU A 18 -26.53 -11.26 24.68
N GLY A 19 -25.96 -12.35 24.17
CA GLY A 19 -26.16 -13.69 24.74
C GLY A 19 -25.24 -13.91 25.94
N PRO A 20 -25.59 -14.80 26.88
CA PRO A 20 -24.75 -15.09 28.02
C PRO A 20 -23.64 -16.11 27.67
N ALA A 21 -22.54 -16.02 28.43
CA ALA A 21 -21.44 -16.97 28.57
C ALA A 21 -20.31 -16.95 27.54
N GLY A 22 -19.08 -16.97 28.09
CA GLY A 22 -17.87 -17.41 27.40
C GLY A 22 -16.79 -16.34 27.28
N HIS A 23 -15.98 -16.18 28.33
CA HIS A 23 -14.61 -15.71 28.15
C HIS A 23 -13.82 -16.82 27.42
N SER A 24 -14.08 -17.03 26.13
CA SER A 24 -13.07 -17.59 25.25
C SER A 24 -12.12 -16.44 24.92
N LYS A 25 -11.03 -16.41 25.69
CA LYS A 25 -9.76 -15.76 25.36
C LYS A 25 -9.60 -15.86 23.84
N GLY A 26 -9.80 -14.74 23.15
CA GLY A 26 -9.51 -14.65 21.73
C GLY A 26 -8.04 -14.98 21.58
N GLU A 27 -7.73 -16.18 21.13
CA GLU A 27 -6.48 -16.46 20.48
C GLU A 27 -6.37 -15.44 19.36
N LEU A 28 -5.54 -14.42 19.61
CA LEU A 28 -4.92 -13.64 18.57
C LEU A 28 -4.41 -14.65 17.56
N ALA A 29 -4.86 -14.50 16.32
CA ALA A 29 -4.41 -15.30 15.20
C ALA A 29 -2.88 -15.41 15.29
N PRO A 30 -2.32 -16.61 15.11
CA PRO A 30 -0.90 -16.83 15.28
C PRO A 30 -0.15 -15.78 14.45
N GLU A 31 0.71 -15.05 15.14
CA GLU A 31 1.76 -14.21 14.57
C GLU A 31 2.32 -15.00 13.38
N LEU A 32 1.93 -14.61 12.17
CA LEU A 32 2.56 -15.15 10.97
C LEU A 32 3.98 -14.61 11.05
N GLY A 33 4.86 -15.43 11.60
CA GLY A 33 6.28 -15.27 11.43
C GLY A 33 6.51 -15.25 9.93
N GLU A 34 6.62 -14.05 9.37
CA GLU A 34 7.36 -13.86 8.14
C GLU A 34 8.80 -14.19 8.50
N GLU A 35 9.11 -15.48 8.43
CA GLU A 35 10.46 -15.97 8.31
C GLU A 35 11.04 -15.23 7.11
N THR A 36 11.82 -14.18 7.39
CA THR A 36 12.63 -13.49 6.40
C THR A 36 13.66 -14.51 5.90
N GLN A 37 13.23 -15.32 4.93
CA GLN A 37 14.13 -16.07 4.08
C GLN A 37 15.18 -15.09 3.54
N PRO A 38 16.43 -15.52 3.29
CA PRO A 38 17.39 -14.67 2.61
C PRO A 38 16.86 -14.41 1.20
N PHE A 39 16.07 -13.35 1.08
CA PHE A 39 15.55 -12.83 -0.16
C PHE A 39 16.75 -12.55 -1.06
N SER A 40 16.68 -13.03 -2.29
CA SER A 40 17.60 -12.60 -3.34
C SER A 40 17.65 -11.08 -3.38
N GLN A 41 18.78 -10.50 -3.81
CA GLN A 41 18.91 -9.04 -3.94
C GLN A 41 17.74 -8.44 -4.76
N GLU A 42 17.27 -9.19 -5.77
CA GLU A 42 16.13 -8.80 -6.60
C GLU A 42 14.82 -8.68 -5.80
N GLU A 43 14.54 -9.62 -4.90
CA GLU A 43 13.33 -9.59 -4.06
C GLU A 43 13.38 -8.43 -3.06
N ALA A 44 14.56 -8.15 -2.48
CA ALA A 44 14.75 -7.00 -1.60
C ALA A 44 14.53 -5.66 -2.35
N ASP A 45 15.05 -5.55 -3.57
CA ASP A 45 14.86 -4.39 -4.43
C ASP A 45 13.38 -4.20 -4.82
N LEU A 46 12.67 -5.29 -5.12
CA LEU A 46 11.24 -5.25 -5.41
C LEU A 46 10.41 -4.84 -4.18
N GLU A 47 10.78 -5.30 -2.98
CA GLU A 47 10.10 -4.89 -1.74
C GLU A 47 10.34 -3.41 -1.43
N LEU A 48 11.56 -2.90 -1.65
CA LEU A 48 11.86 -1.46 -1.56
C LEU A 48 10.96 -0.65 -2.50
N LEU A 49 10.81 -1.08 -3.76
CA LEU A 49 9.95 -0.39 -4.73
C LEU A 49 8.46 -0.50 -4.35
N ARG A 50 8.04 -1.61 -3.76
CA ARG A 50 6.68 -1.80 -3.23
C ARG A 50 6.38 -0.82 -2.08
N LEU A 51 7.30 -0.69 -1.13
CA LEU A 51 7.18 0.28 -0.03
C LEU A 51 7.13 1.71 -0.54
N PHE A 52 7.97 2.05 -1.54
CA PHE A 52 7.89 3.34 -2.21
C PHE A 52 6.53 3.56 -2.89
N ASP A 53 5.96 2.54 -3.53
CA ASP A 53 4.65 2.62 -4.14
C ASP A 53 3.53 2.94 -3.14
N LEU A 54 3.59 2.37 -1.95
CA LEU A 54 2.61 2.57 -0.86
C LEU A 54 2.80 3.87 -0.06
N ALA A 55 3.97 4.51 -0.16
CA ALA A 55 4.31 5.73 0.55
C ALA A 55 3.52 6.95 0.03
N TRP A 56 2.41 7.29 0.69
CA TRP A 56 1.49 8.36 0.26
C TRP A 56 2.14 9.76 0.24
N GLN A 57 3.20 9.98 1.03
CA GLN A 57 3.89 11.27 1.11
C GLN A 57 4.47 11.74 -0.22
N TYR A 58 4.84 10.82 -1.13
CA TYR A 58 5.39 11.12 -2.44
C TYR A 58 4.31 11.35 -3.53
N GLY A 59 3.04 11.43 -3.11
CA GLY A 59 1.87 11.60 -3.97
C GLY A 59 1.49 10.32 -4.73
N PRO A 60 0.53 10.36 -5.67
CA PRO A 60 0.04 9.17 -6.37
C PRO A 60 1.11 8.52 -7.28
N CYS A 61 1.12 7.18 -7.37
CA CYS A 61 1.93 6.39 -8.31
C CYS A 61 1.15 5.77 -9.47
N THR A 62 -0.16 5.91 -9.51
CA THR A 62 -0.96 5.45 -10.63
C THR A 62 -0.78 6.38 -11.84
N GLY A 63 -0.78 5.81 -13.04
CA GLY A 63 -0.69 6.57 -14.31
C GLY A 63 0.68 7.15 -14.66
N ILE A 64 1.72 6.89 -13.84
CA ILE A 64 3.10 7.34 -14.10
C ILE A 64 4.09 6.21 -13.77
N THR A 65 5.29 6.27 -14.36
CA THR A 65 6.40 5.36 -14.00
C THR A 65 6.95 5.68 -12.61
N ARG A 66 7.59 4.70 -11.96
CA ARG A 66 8.23 4.91 -10.65
C ARG A 66 9.30 6.01 -10.71
N LEU A 67 10.05 6.08 -11.82
CA LEU A 67 11.08 7.11 -12.02
C LEU A 67 10.48 8.52 -12.13
N GLN A 68 9.36 8.67 -12.86
CA GLN A 68 8.64 9.94 -12.93
C GLN A 68 8.11 10.38 -11.56
N ARG A 69 7.55 9.44 -10.78
CA ARG A 69 7.11 9.73 -9.41
C ARG A 69 8.26 10.18 -8.52
N TRP A 70 9.40 9.49 -8.61
CA TRP A 70 10.61 9.82 -7.84
C TRP A 70 11.09 11.24 -8.16
N HIS A 71 11.22 11.60 -9.44
CA HIS A 71 11.61 12.95 -9.84
C HIS A 71 10.60 14.02 -9.41
N ARG A 72 9.30 13.73 -9.45
CA ARG A 72 8.29 14.66 -8.94
C ARG A 72 8.47 14.90 -7.44
N ALA A 73 8.70 13.84 -6.66
CA ALA A 73 8.93 13.96 -5.22
C ALA A 73 10.21 14.76 -4.90
N GLU A 74 11.28 14.54 -5.65
CA GLU A 74 12.54 15.31 -5.56
C GLU A 74 12.30 16.79 -5.86
N GLN A 75 11.57 17.11 -6.94
CA GLN A 75 11.23 18.50 -7.30
C GLN A 75 10.37 19.21 -6.26
N LEU A 76 9.55 18.46 -5.52
CA LEU A 76 8.74 18.97 -4.41
C LEU A 76 9.52 19.09 -3.10
N GLY A 77 10.79 18.69 -3.06
CA GLY A 77 11.61 18.73 -1.85
C GLY A 77 11.17 17.71 -0.79
N LEU A 78 10.54 16.60 -1.20
CA LEU A 78 10.05 15.56 -0.28
C LEU A 78 11.12 14.53 0.09
N GLU A 79 12.33 14.68 -0.44
CA GLU A 79 13.49 13.80 -0.15
C GLU A 79 13.16 12.30 -0.35
N PRO A 80 12.80 11.88 -1.58
CA PRO A 80 12.56 10.46 -1.85
C PRO A 80 13.86 9.63 -1.70
N PRO A 81 13.79 8.35 -1.31
CA PRO A 81 14.98 7.54 -1.04
C PRO A 81 15.86 7.38 -2.28
N PRO A 82 17.18 7.66 -2.22
CA PRO A 82 18.06 7.57 -3.39
C PRO A 82 18.24 6.12 -3.89
N GLU A 83 18.07 5.13 -3.01
CA GLU A 83 18.16 3.69 -3.31
C GLU A 83 17.13 3.29 -4.37
N VAL A 84 15.91 3.85 -4.28
CA VAL A 84 14.85 3.64 -5.27
C VAL A 84 15.32 4.04 -6.66
N ARG A 85 15.95 5.21 -6.80
CA ARG A 85 16.47 5.68 -8.09
C ARG A 85 17.61 4.80 -8.59
N GLN A 86 18.47 4.31 -7.69
CA GLN A 86 19.57 3.42 -8.06
C GLN A 86 19.04 2.10 -8.64
N VAL A 87 18.10 1.46 -7.94
CA VAL A 87 17.43 0.23 -8.40
C VAL A 87 16.71 0.45 -9.75
N LEU A 88 16.03 1.58 -9.91
CA LEU A 88 15.35 1.88 -11.19
C LEU A 88 16.33 2.05 -12.36
N LYS A 89 17.58 2.48 -12.10
CA LYS A 89 18.61 2.61 -13.12
C LYS A 89 19.28 1.29 -13.48
N THR A 90 19.35 0.33 -12.56
CA THR A 90 19.96 -0.99 -12.81
C THR A 90 19.06 -1.91 -13.65
N HIS A 91 17.75 -1.69 -13.63
CA HIS A 91 16.76 -2.50 -14.35
C HIS A 91 16.02 -1.72 -15.46
N PRO A 92 16.71 -1.21 -16.51
CA PRO A 92 16.05 -0.51 -17.58
C PRO A 92 15.11 -1.46 -18.35
N GLY A 93 13.84 -1.07 -18.47
CA GLY A 93 12.87 -1.77 -19.32
C GLY A 93 12.12 -2.95 -18.68
N ASP A 94 12.44 -3.38 -17.46
CA ASP A 94 11.62 -4.38 -16.75
C ASP A 94 10.36 -3.72 -16.16
N PRO A 95 9.14 -4.09 -16.59
CA PRO A 95 7.90 -3.54 -16.04
C PRO A 95 7.76 -3.72 -14.53
N ARG A 96 8.28 -4.81 -13.96
CA ARG A 96 8.21 -5.07 -12.50
C ARG A 96 8.95 -4.01 -11.69
N PHE A 97 9.98 -3.41 -12.28
CA PHE A 97 10.77 -2.34 -11.68
C PHE A 97 10.26 -0.96 -12.08
N GLN A 98 9.91 -0.76 -13.35
CA GLN A 98 9.60 0.58 -13.89
C GLN A 98 8.15 1.04 -13.63
N CYS A 99 7.20 0.11 -13.52
CA CYS A 99 5.78 0.40 -13.38
C CYS A 99 5.32 0.29 -11.92
N SER A 100 4.25 1.00 -11.56
CA SER A 100 3.68 0.95 -10.21
C SER A 100 2.90 -0.34 -9.96
N LEU A 101 2.70 -0.70 -8.69
CA LEU A 101 1.94 -1.91 -8.29
C LEU A 101 0.59 -2.11 -9.00
N TRP A 102 -0.06 -1.02 -9.41
CA TRP A 102 -1.39 -1.05 -10.00
C TRP A 102 -1.40 -0.92 -11.52
N HIS A 103 -0.26 -1.05 -12.20
CA HIS A 103 -0.16 -0.84 -13.64
C HIS A 103 -0.98 -1.83 -14.49
N LEU A 104 -1.40 -2.96 -13.92
CA LEU A 104 -2.24 -3.98 -14.59
C LEU A 104 -3.74 -3.75 -14.41
N TYR A 105 -4.14 -2.86 -13.49
CA TYR A 105 -5.54 -2.64 -13.17
C TYR A 105 -6.07 -1.44 -13.96
N PRO A 106 -7.21 -1.59 -14.65
CA PRO A 106 -7.89 -0.44 -15.23
C PRO A 106 -8.37 0.48 -14.10
N ILE A 107 -7.97 1.74 -14.18
CA ILE A 107 -8.30 2.84 -13.25
C ILE A 107 -9.18 3.87 -13.92
#